data_AF-A0A7K6UDX1-F1
#
_entry.id   AF-A0A7K6UDX1-F1
#
_cell.length_a   1.000
_cell.length_b   1.000
_cell.length_c   1.000
_cell.angle_alpha   90.00
_cell.angle_beta   90.00
_cell.angle_gamma   90.00
#
_symmetry.space_group_name_H-M   'P 1'
#
loop_
_entity.id
_entity.type
_entity.pdbx_description
1 polymer ?
#
loop_
_entity_poly.entity_id
_entity_poly.type
_entity_poly.pdbx_seq_one_letter_code
_entity_poly.pdbx_strand_id
1 'polypeptide(L)'
;KLANPIGDGPKRVPVSQTSTQSRLLSSGIQAQRVLCPSNFSQRVPVQSQKPVLSNQKLSNTQTTQQPRPKPAVQTTAKPQVPSKSNVKPQQAPVPGNSEDDVQLRHLGYFCSMKQSAVQKKRQWCLDDFEVGRPLGKGKFGNVYLAREKQSRFILALKVLFKTQLEEACVEHQLRREVEIQSHLRHPNILRLYGYFHDVTRVYLILEYAPRGEVYKELQKLTKFDEQRTATYITELADALSYCHSKSVIHRDIKPENLLLGSNGELKIADFGWSVHAPSSRRTTLCGTLDYLPPEMIEGKTHDEKVDIWSLGVLCYEFLVGKPPFEAETHLETYKAISRVQFKFPPFVTEGARDLISKLLKHNPFHRLPLKDVLLHPWITANSTKMPDSRK
;
A
#
# COMPACT_ATOMS: atom_id res chain seq x y z
N LYS A 1 46.46 -4.56 5.28
CA LYS A 1 45.09 -3.99 5.29
C LYS A 1 44.12 -5.12 5.64
N LEU A 2 43.60 -5.17 6.87
CA LEU A 2 42.56 -6.14 7.23
C LEU A 2 41.21 -5.59 6.79
N ALA A 3 40.37 -6.44 6.18
CA ALA A 3 38.99 -6.11 5.89
C ALA A 3 38.13 -6.55 7.08
N ASN A 4 37.44 -5.60 7.72
CA ASN A 4 36.41 -5.98 8.70
C ASN A 4 35.30 -6.73 7.97
N PRO A 5 34.81 -7.87 8.48
CA PRO A 5 33.58 -8.46 7.99
C PRO A 5 32.44 -7.46 8.25
N ILE A 6 31.66 -7.16 7.21
CA ILE A 6 30.41 -6.42 7.37
C ILE A 6 29.46 -7.37 8.11
N GLY A 7 29.26 -7.13 9.40
CA GLY A 7 28.33 -7.94 10.20
C GLY A 7 26.90 -7.79 9.69
N ASP A 8 26.10 -8.86 9.80
CA ASP A 8 24.65 -8.74 9.76
C ASP A 8 24.24 -7.77 10.88
N GLY A 9 23.55 -6.68 10.53
CA GLY A 9 23.03 -5.72 11.49
C GLY A 9 21.97 -6.34 12.42
N PRO A 10 21.48 -5.59 13.43
CA PRO A 10 20.52 -6.11 14.40
C PRO A 10 19.30 -6.72 13.70
N LYS A 11 19.05 -8.01 13.97
CA LYS A 11 18.00 -8.80 13.32
C LYS A 11 16.63 -8.32 13.75
N ARG A 12 16.05 -7.41 12.95
CA ARG A 12 14.70 -6.90 13.14
C ARG A 12 13.68 -8.02 13.12
N VAL A 13 12.63 -7.88 13.91
CA VAL A 13 11.62 -8.92 14.09
C VAL A 13 10.39 -8.62 13.22
N PRO A 14 10.12 -9.44 12.18
CA PRO A 14 8.86 -9.39 11.46
C PRO A 14 7.73 -9.85 12.40
N VAL A 15 6.66 -9.08 12.45
CA VAL A 15 5.45 -9.42 13.19
C VAL A 15 4.39 -9.83 12.18
N SER A 16 3.73 -10.96 12.42
CA SER A 16 2.56 -11.37 11.64
C SER A 16 1.66 -12.27 12.46
N GLN A 17 0.43 -11.82 12.72
CA GLN A 17 -0.62 -12.74 13.18
C GLN A 17 -1.15 -13.54 11.97
N THR A 18 -0.53 -14.70 11.73
CA THR A 18 -1.29 -15.83 11.17
C THR A 18 -2.42 -16.17 12.14
N SER A 19 -3.53 -16.73 11.65
CA SER A 19 -4.70 -17.04 12.48
C SER A 19 -4.46 -18.25 13.38
N THR A 20 -3.67 -18.06 14.44
CA THR A 20 -3.45 -19.07 15.47
C THR A 20 -4.75 -19.30 16.24
N GLN A 21 -5.43 -20.40 15.93
CA GLN A 21 -6.39 -20.99 16.86
C GLN A 21 -5.68 -21.22 18.20
N SER A 22 -6.37 -20.91 19.29
CA SER A 22 -5.84 -20.97 20.64
C SER A 22 -5.43 -22.40 21.02
N ARG A 23 -4.12 -22.67 21.11
CA ARG A 23 -3.61 -23.84 21.83
C ARG A 23 -3.74 -23.61 23.33
N LEU A 24 -4.94 -23.81 23.87
CA LEU A 24 -5.11 -24.10 25.28
C LEU A 24 -4.59 -25.53 25.55
N LEU A 25 -3.91 -25.70 26.69
CA LEU A 25 -3.45 -27.00 27.15
C LEU A 25 -4.64 -27.80 27.70
N SER A 26 -4.87 -29.00 27.17
CA SER A 26 -5.63 -30.04 27.85
C SER A 26 -5.17 -31.43 27.40
N SER A 27 -5.25 -32.39 28.32
CA SER A 27 -4.77 -33.77 28.16
C SER A 27 -5.74 -34.64 27.38
N GLY A 28 -5.20 -35.65 26.69
CA GLY A 28 -5.88 -36.35 25.60
C GLY A 28 -7.07 -37.27 25.95
N ILE A 29 -7.73 -37.70 24.88
CA ILE A 29 -8.40 -39.00 24.69
C ILE A 29 -8.60 -39.20 23.17
N GLN A 30 -8.72 -40.45 22.71
CA GLN A 30 -8.88 -40.81 21.29
C GLN A 30 -10.35 -40.75 20.82
N ALA A 31 -10.59 -40.37 19.55
CA ALA A 31 -11.73 -40.88 18.76
C ALA A 31 -11.57 -40.62 17.25
N GLN A 32 -12.30 -41.42 16.46
CA GLN A 32 -12.21 -41.66 15.01
C GLN A 32 -12.64 -40.52 14.06
N ARG A 33 -12.47 -40.77 12.75
CA ARG A 33 -13.02 -40.01 11.60
C ARG A 33 -14.57 -40.05 11.57
N VAL A 34 -15.22 -39.05 10.96
CA VAL A 34 -16.15 -39.22 9.79
C VAL A 34 -16.63 -37.86 9.21
N LEU A 35 -17.02 -37.93 7.93
CA LEU A 35 -17.55 -36.98 6.94
C LEU A 35 -18.37 -35.73 7.40
N CYS A 36 -18.36 -34.70 6.53
CA CYS A 36 -19.35 -33.61 6.48
C CYS A 36 -20.69 -34.09 5.84
N PRO A 37 -21.82 -33.34 5.95
CA PRO A 37 -22.11 -32.35 4.90
C PRO A 37 -22.98 -31.10 5.28
N SER A 38 -22.85 -30.05 4.46
CA SER A 38 -23.84 -29.04 3.98
C SER A 38 -24.96 -28.41 4.87
N ASN A 39 -25.06 -27.06 4.76
CA ASN A 39 -26.26 -26.19 4.69
C ASN A 39 -27.34 -26.29 5.81
N PHE A 40 -27.74 -25.19 6.47
CA PHE A 40 -28.59 -24.12 5.89
C PHE A 40 -28.65 -22.84 6.76
N SER A 41 -29.26 -21.77 6.21
CA SER A 41 -29.53 -20.50 6.93
C SER A 41 -30.97 -20.42 7.46
N GLN A 42 -31.18 -19.86 8.67
CA GLN A 42 -32.47 -19.26 9.06
C GLN A 42 -32.31 -18.19 10.16
N ARG A 43 -33.39 -17.42 10.42
CA ARG A 43 -33.40 -16.23 11.31
C ARG A 43 -34.16 -16.48 12.62
N VAL A 44 -33.77 -15.68 13.62
CA VAL A 44 -34.42 -15.29 14.90
C VAL A 44 -35.93 -15.50 14.99
N PRO A 45 -36.45 -15.75 16.22
CA PRO A 45 -37.14 -14.65 16.90
C PRO A 45 -36.64 -14.37 18.34
N VAL A 46 -37.00 -13.19 18.85
CA VAL A 46 -36.64 -12.68 20.19
C VAL A 46 -37.75 -12.98 21.18
N GLN A 47 -37.40 -13.35 22.42
CA GLN A 47 -38.26 -13.14 23.59
C GLN A 47 -37.47 -12.51 24.74
N SER A 48 -38.20 -11.82 25.62
CA SER A 48 -37.64 -10.89 26.61
C SER A 48 -38.28 -11.08 27.98
N GLN A 49 -37.47 -11.04 29.04
CA GLN A 49 -37.95 -10.90 30.43
C GLN A 49 -37.22 -9.74 31.13
N LYS A 50 -37.84 -9.21 32.18
CA LYS A 50 -37.48 -7.94 32.85
C LYS A 50 -36.95 -8.16 34.29
N PRO A 51 -36.24 -7.17 34.88
CA PRO A 51 -35.55 -7.32 36.16
C PRO A 51 -36.44 -7.07 37.39
N VAL A 52 -35.90 -7.40 38.58
CA VAL A 52 -36.49 -7.15 39.91
C VAL A 52 -35.74 -6.00 40.61
N LEU A 53 -36.42 -5.25 41.50
CA LEU A 53 -35.92 -4.04 42.16
C LEU A 53 -35.51 -4.24 43.63
N SER A 54 -34.56 -3.43 44.10
CA SER A 54 -34.63 -2.63 45.36
C SER A 54 -33.52 -1.56 45.34
N ASN A 55 -33.78 -0.24 45.50
CA ASN A 55 -34.11 0.53 46.73
C ASN A 55 -32.97 0.54 47.77
N GLN A 56 -32.51 1.63 48.41
CA GLN A 56 -32.85 3.09 48.47
C GLN A 56 -31.57 3.85 48.99
N LYS A 57 -31.37 5.17 49.13
CA LYS A 57 -32.09 6.49 49.04
C LYS A 57 -31.02 7.55 48.59
N LEU A 58 -31.24 8.70 47.92
CA LEU A 58 -32.14 9.87 48.07
C LEU A 58 -31.54 11.04 48.92
N SER A 59 -31.16 12.14 48.25
CA SER A 59 -31.17 13.52 48.79
C SER A 59 -31.34 14.54 47.64
N ASN A 60 -31.85 15.75 47.94
CA ASN A 60 -32.36 16.72 46.95
C ASN A 60 -31.61 18.07 46.97
N THR A 61 -31.60 18.76 45.82
CA THR A 61 -32.04 20.17 45.59
C THR A 61 -31.65 20.59 44.16
N GLN A 62 -32.20 21.61 43.51
CA GLN A 62 -33.59 22.01 43.20
C GLN A 62 -33.47 23.25 42.27
N THR A 63 -34.01 23.18 41.04
CA THR A 63 -34.45 24.35 40.23
C THR A 63 -33.37 25.39 39.77
N THR A 64 -33.57 26.29 38.78
CA THR A 64 -34.83 26.84 38.22
C THR A 64 -34.74 27.19 36.71
N GLN A 65 -35.60 26.54 35.90
CA GLN A 65 -36.35 27.02 34.71
C GLN A 65 -35.68 27.67 33.46
N GLN A 66 -36.53 27.81 32.43
CA GLN A 66 -36.37 28.18 31.00
C GLN A 66 -36.94 29.63 30.77
N PRO A 67 -37.04 30.24 29.54
CA PRO A 67 -37.05 29.64 28.20
C PRO A 67 -36.35 30.40 27.03
N ARG A 68 -36.46 29.77 25.85
CA ARG A 68 -36.09 30.25 24.51
C ARG A 68 -37.30 30.98 23.85
N PRO A 69 -37.08 31.80 22.81
CA PRO A 69 -37.97 31.68 21.63
C PRO A 69 -37.23 31.53 20.29
N LYS A 70 -37.96 31.00 19.29
CA LYS A 70 -37.69 31.13 17.84
C LYS A 70 -38.89 31.81 17.20
N PRO A 71 -38.67 32.55 16.10
CA PRO A 71 -39.50 32.41 14.89
C PRO A 71 -38.61 32.23 13.64
N ALA A 72 -39.10 31.86 12.46
CA ALA A 72 -40.32 31.15 12.07
C ALA A 72 -40.06 30.44 10.71
N VAL A 73 -41.00 29.64 10.23
CA VAL A 73 -40.99 29.06 8.87
C VAL A 73 -41.95 29.85 7.97
N GLN A 74 -41.59 30.09 6.72
CA GLN A 74 -42.55 30.40 5.65
C GLN A 74 -42.24 29.59 4.39
N THR A 75 -43.31 29.21 3.69
CA THR A 75 -43.29 28.38 2.47
C THR A 75 -44.16 29.01 1.39
N THR A 76 -43.55 29.40 0.28
CA THR A 76 -44.19 29.76 -1.00
C THR A 76 -43.22 29.33 -2.12
N ALA A 77 -43.59 28.46 -3.07
CA ALA A 77 -44.58 28.55 -4.15
C ALA A 77 -43.95 29.02 -5.49
N LYS A 78 -44.26 28.32 -6.59
CA LYS A 78 -43.77 28.62 -7.96
C LYS A 78 -44.55 29.78 -8.59
N PRO A 79 -43.92 30.54 -9.51
CA PRO A 79 -44.37 30.55 -10.92
C PRO A 79 -43.27 29.98 -11.85
N GLN A 80 -43.49 29.32 -12.98
CA GLN A 80 -44.38 29.54 -14.14
C GLN A 80 -44.02 30.73 -15.06
N VAL A 81 -43.11 30.42 -16.00
CA VAL A 81 -43.10 30.75 -17.43
C VAL A 81 -44.23 31.66 -17.97
N PRO A 82 -43.87 32.78 -18.65
CA PRO A 82 -44.54 33.26 -19.86
C PRO A 82 -43.83 32.72 -21.13
N SER A 83 -44.56 32.56 -22.23
CA SER A 83 -44.07 31.95 -23.48
C SER A 83 -44.62 32.66 -24.74
N LYS A 84 -44.09 32.31 -25.92
CA LYS A 84 -44.33 32.90 -27.27
C LYS A 84 -43.53 34.20 -27.52
N SER A 85 -43.14 34.56 -28.75
CA SER A 85 -43.38 33.97 -30.09
C SER A 85 -42.04 33.68 -30.82
N ASN A 86 -41.85 32.63 -31.64
CA ASN A 86 -42.60 32.07 -32.78
C ASN A 86 -42.31 32.79 -34.13
N VAL A 87 -41.39 32.23 -34.93
CA VAL A 87 -41.27 32.40 -36.40
C VAL A 87 -41.03 31.00 -37.00
N LYS A 88 -41.57 30.72 -38.20
CA LYS A 88 -41.60 29.40 -38.84
C LYS A 88 -40.53 29.23 -39.94
N PRO A 89 -40.19 27.97 -40.32
CA PRO A 89 -39.38 27.65 -41.50
C PRO A 89 -40.21 27.44 -42.79
N GLN A 90 -39.56 27.62 -43.94
CA GLN A 90 -39.93 27.14 -45.29
C GLN A 90 -38.62 26.64 -45.93
N GLN A 91 -38.49 25.35 -46.29
CA GLN A 91 -38.97 24.65 -47.50
C GLN A 91 -38.12 24.90 -48.77
N ALA A 92 -37.81 23.83 -49.51
CA ALA A 92 -36.95 23.80 -50.69
C ALA A 92 -37.76 23.89 -52.01
N PRO A 93 -37.07 23.96 -53.16
CA PRO A 93 -37.14 22.80 -54.08
C PRO A 93 -35.82 22.45 -54.80
N VAL A 94 -35.89 21.44 -55.68
CA VAL A 94 -34.81 20.79 -56.47
C VAL A 94 -34.60 21.48 -57.84
N PRO A 95 -33.42 21.35 -58.47
CA PRO A 95 -33.26 20.48 -59.67
C PRO A 95 -31.92 19.70 -59.65
N GLY A 96 -31.58 18.77 -60.57
CA GLY A 96 -32.31 18.23 -61.72
C GLY A 96 -31.33 17.81 -62.84
N ASN A 97 -31.07 16.50 -62.97
CA ASN A 97 -30.28 15.71 -63.95
C ASN A 97 -29.33 16.37 -64.98
N SER A 98 -28.11 15.80 -65.04
CA SER A 98 -27.36 15.49 -66.27
C SER A 98 -26.77 14.07 -66.13
N GLU A 99 -26.51 13.37 -67.23
CA GLU A 99 -25.97 11.99 -67.25
C GLU A 99 -24.49 11.96 -67.74
N ASP A 100 -24.01 10.81 -68.24
CA ASP A 100 -22.66 10.51 -68.79
C ASP A 100 -21.51 10.34 -67.75
N ASP A 101 -20.67 9.28 -67.77
CA ASP A 101 -20.78 8.01 -68.50
C ASP A 101 -20.01 6.81 -67.84
N VAL A 102 -20.59 5.61 -68.00
CA VAL A 102 -20.03 4.22 -68.07
C VAL A 102 -18.86 3.66 -67.21
N GLN A 103 -18.96 2.34 -66.95
CA GLN A 103 -17.96 1.38 -66.40
C GLN A 103 -17.57 1.52 -64.90
N LEU A 104 -17.51 0.45 -64.08
CA LEU A 104 -17.74 -0.98 -64.33
C LEU A 104 -18.23 -1.69 -63.04
N ARG A 105 -19.24 -2.56 -63.14
CA ARG A 105 -19.65 -3.49 -62.06
C ARG A 105 -19.92 -4.89 -62.62
N HIS A 106 -19.03 -5.84 -62.31
CA HIS A 106 -19.34 -7.24 -61.99
C HIS A 106 -18.16 -7.77 -61.15
N LEU A 107 -18.36 -8.06 -59.87
CA LEU A 107 -18.93 -9.29 -59.28
C LEU A 107 -17.85 -10.37 -59.08
N GLY A 108 -17.24 -10.39 -57.89
CA GLY A 108 -16.24 -11.37 -57.47
C GLY A 108 -16.04 -11.33 -55.95
N TYR A 109 -16.44 -12.40 -55.26
CA TYR A 109 -16.43 -12.45 -53.79
C TYR A 109 -15.00 -12.64 -53.23
N PHE A 110 -14.46 -11.60 -52.61
CA PHE A 110 -13.41 -11.74 -51.59
C PHE A 110 -13.77 -10.92 -50.34
N CYS A 111 -14.65 -11.49 -49.51
CA CYS A 111 -14.87 -10.99 -48.15
C CYS A 111 -13.60 -11.24 -47.33
N SER A 112 -12.76 -10.21 -47.20
CA SER A 112 -11.54 -10.27 -46.39
C SER A 112 -11.92 -10.47 -44.92
N MET A 113 -11.87 -11.72 -44.46
CA MET A 113 -11.98 -12.06 -43.04
C MET A 113 -10.78 -11.50 -42.29
N LYS A 114 -10.86 -10.23 -41.89
CA LYS A 114 -10.02 -9.66 -40.85
C LYS A 114 -10.36 -10.33 -39.52
N GLN A 115 -9.82 -11.53 -39.31
CA GLN A 115 -9.69 -12.09 -37.98
C GLN A 115 -9.01 -11.04 -37.12
N SER A 116 -9.73 -10.52 -36.12
CA SER A 116 -9.14 -9.73 -35.05
C SER A 116 -8.24 -10.67 -34.25
N ALA A 117 -6.97 -10.75 -34.69
CA ALA A 117 -5.96 -11.58 -34.06
C ALA A 117 -5.76 -11.10 -32.62
N VAL A 118 -6.48 -11.72 -31.69
CA VAL A 118 -6.30 -11.55 -30.26
C VAL A 118 -4.85 -11.92 -29.97
N GLN A 119 -4.02 -10.91 -29.76
CA GLN A 119 -2.60 -11.12 -29.45
C GLN A 119 -2.52 -11.94 -28.17
N LYS A 120 -2.26 -13.25 -28.32
CA LYS A 120 -1.98 -14.13 -27.18
C LYS A 120 -0.79 -13.53 -26.46
N LYS A 121 -1.01 -13.03 -25.24
CA LYS A 121 0.06 -12.53 -24.38
C LYS A 121 1.11 -13.63 -24.28
N ARG A 122 2.37 -13.32 -24.62
CA ARG A 122 3.50 -14.24 -24.49
C ARG A 122 3.50 -14.79 -23.05
N GLN A 123 3.33 -16.10 -22.93
CA GLN A 123 3.46 -16.78 -21.66
C GLN A 123 4.95 -17.01 -21.42
N TRP A 124 5.49 -16.38 -20.37
CA TRP A 124 6.90 -16.50 -20.02
C TRP A 124 7.22 -17.90 -19.47
N CYS A 125 8.41 -18.40 -19.80
CA CYS A 125 9.01 -19.59 -19.22
C CYS A 125 10.45 -19.29 -18.76
N LEU A 126 11.09 -20.24 -18.05
CA LEU A 126 12.47 -20.03 -17.60
C LEU A 126 13.46 -19.90 -18.78
N ASP A 127 13.18 -20.59 -19.89
CA ASP A 127 14.02 -20.59 -21.09
C ASP A 127 14.00 -19.26 -21.87
N ASP A 128 13.11 -18.32 -21.55
CA ASP A 128 13.17 -16.94 -22.05
C ASP A 128 14.35 -16.14 -21.44
N PHE A 129 14.98 -16.63 -20.36
CA PHE A 129 15.94 -15.87 -19.55
C PHE A 129 17.31 -16.53 -19.46
N GLU A 130 18.35 -15.70 -19.43
CA GLU A 130 19.69 -16.06 -18.95
C GLU A 130 19.80 -15.65 -17.48
N VAL A 131 19.94 -16.63 -16.58
CA VAL A 131 20.05 -16.39 -15.14
C VAL A 131 21.52 -16.18 -14.76
N GLY A 132 21.82 -15.06 -14.12
CA GLY A 132 23.14 -14.69 -13.64
C GLY A 132 23.27 -14.80 -12.12
N ARG A 133 24.15 -13.96 -11.54
CA ARG A 133 24.47 -13.98 -10.11
C ARG A 133 23.25 -13.74 -9.21
N PRO A 134 23.20 -14.31 -7.99
CA PRO A 134 22.23 -13.90 -6.99
C PRO A 134 22.38 -12.42 -6.62
N LEU A 135 21.26 -11.78 -6.30
CA LEU A 135 21.16 -10.41 -5.80
C LEU A 135 20.78 -10.37 -4.32
N GLY A 136 19.94 -11.31 -3.86
CA GLY A 136 19.52 -11.41 -2.47
C GLY A 136 18.76 -12.71 -2.17
N LYS A 137 18.54 -12.98 -0.89
CA LYS A 137 17.79 -14.13 -0.37
C LYS A 137 16.56 -13.62 0.37
N GLY A 138 15.37 -14.03 -0.07
CA GLY A 138 14.10 -13.75 0.59
C GLY A 138 13.65 -14.92 1.50
N LYS A 139 12.47 -14.78 2.11
CA LYS A 139 11.91 -15.80 3.02
C LYS A 139 11.60 -17.14 2.33
N PHE A 140 11.16 -17.11 1.07
CA PHE A 140 10.63 -18.27 0.33
C PHE A 140 11.46 -18.63 -0.93
N GLY A 141 12.69 -18.14 -1.02
CA GLY A 141 13.56 -18.32 -2.19
C GLY A 141 14.54 -17.17 -2.43
N ASN A 142 15.08 -17.07 -3.64
CA ASN A 142 16.18 -16.17 -3.99
C ASN A 142 15.80 -15.21 -5.12
N VAL A 143 16.46 -14.04 -5.14
CA VAL A 143 16.39 -13.08 -6.26
C VAL A 143 17.69 -13.17 -7.05
N TYR A 144 17.59 -13.32 -8.37
CA TYR A 144 18.73 -13.40 -9.29
C TYR A 144 18.74 -12.21 -10.25
N LEU A 145 19.93 -11.80 -10.67
CA LEU A 145 20.10 -10.98 -11.86
C LEU A 145 19.78 -11.85 -13.07
N ALA A 146 18.99 -11.36 -14.03
CA ALA A 146 18.70 -12.08 -15.25
C ALA A 146 18.65 -11.15 -16.47
N ARG A 147 18.75 -11.75 -17.66
CA ARG A 147 18.61 -11.08 -18.96
C ARG A 147 17.59 -11.81 -19.81
N GLU A 148 16.58 -11.10 -20.34
CA GLU A 148 15.67 -11.68 -21.32
C GLU A 148 16.40 -11.88 -22.66
N LYS A 149 16.27 -13.07 -23.27
CA LYS A 149 17.18 -13.51 -24.35
C LYS A 149 17.00 -12.72 -25.65
N GLN A 150 15.79 -12.29 -25.99
CA GLN A 150 15.49 -11.64 -27.28
C GLN A 150 15.87 -10.15 -27.27
N SER A 151 15.36 -9.41 -26.28
CA SER A 151 15.58 -7.96 -26.12
C SER A 151 16.90 -7.61 -25.45
N ARG A 152 17.58 -8.59 -24.83
CA ARG A 152 18.76 -8.40 -23.96
C ARG A 152 18.51 -7.50 -22.75
N PHE A 153 17.25 -7.24 -22.40
CA PHE A 153 16.86 -6.40 -21.25
C PHE A 153 17.25 -7.04 -19.92
N ILE A 154 17.84 -6.24 -19.02
CA ILE A 154 18.32 -6.66 -17.70
C ILE A 154 17.22 -6.48 -16.65
N LEU A 155 17.00 -7.51 -15.83
CA LEU A 155 15.90 -7.58 -14.87
C LEU A 155 16.29 -8.38 -13.62
N ALA A 156 15.46 -8.33 -12.58
CA ALA A 156 15.58 -9.16 -11.40
C ALA A 156 14.51 -10.27 -11.43
N LEU A 157 14.90 -11.52 -11.19
CA LEU A 157 14.01 -12.67 -11.17
C LEU A 157 13.87 -13.20 -9.73
N LYS A 158 12.75 -12.88 -9.06
CA LYS A 158 12.41 -13.34 -7.70
C LYS A 158 11.78 -14.73 -7.82
N VAL A 159 12.53 -15.76 -7.43
CA VAL A 159 12.13 -17.18 -7.49
C VAL A 159 11.61 -17.60 -6.12
N LEU A 160 10.43 -18.20 -6.08
CA LEU A 160 9.71 -18.62 -4.88
C LEU A 160 9.35 -20.10 -4.97
N PHE A 161 9.61 -20.89 -3.94
CA PHE A 161 9.27 -22.32 -3.92
C PHE A 161 7.83 -22.53 -3.47
N LYS A 162 7.03 -23.29 -4.24
CA LYS A 162 5.60 -23.51 -3.95
C LYS A 162 5.37 -24.19 -2.60
N THR A 163 6.12 -25.25 -2.30
CA THR A 163 5.99 -25.96 -1.02
C THR A 163 6.22 -25.02 0.16
N GLN A 164 7.21 -24.12 0.10
CA GLN A 164 7.48 -23.15 1.16
C GLN A 164 6.39 -22.06 1.31
N LEU A 165 5.62 -21.80 0.25
CA LEU A 165 4.47 -20.89 0.28
C LEU A 165 3.23 -21.59 0.87
N GLU A 166 3.03 -22.87 0.51
CA GLU A 166 1.95 -23.75 0.99
C GLU A 166 2.15 -24.13 2.47
N GLU A 167 3.36 -24.54 2.87
CA GLU A 167 3.77 -24.81 4.26
C GLU A 167 3.56 -23.61 5.21
N ALA A 168 3.60 -22.39 4.66
CA ALA A 168 3.40 -21.15 5.40
C ALA A 168 2.01 -20.52 5.21
N CYS A 169 1.13 -21.12 4.38
CA CYS A 169 -0.19 -20.62 4.02
C CYS A 169 -0.21 -19.16 3.48
N VAL A 170 0.78 -18.78 2.66
CA VAL A 170 0.97 -17.41 2.14
C VAL A 170 0.65 -17.24 0.65
N GLU A 171 0.06 -18.22 -0.02
CA GLU A 171 -0.25 -18.16 -1.45
C GLU A 171 -1.26 -17.03 -1.76
N HIS A 172 -2.19 -16.77 -0.84
CA HIS A 172 -3.09 -15.61 -0.89
C HIS A 172 -2.36 -14.27 -0.73
N GLN A 173 -1.24 -14.25 -0.02
CA GLN A 173 -0.38 -13.08 0.14
C GLN A 173 0.38 -12.80 -1.16
N LEU A 174 0.99 -13.83 -1.76
CA LEU A 174 1.69 -13.72 -3.04
C LEU A 174 0.75 -13.34 -4.20
N ARG A 175 -0.46 -13.91 -4.27
CA ARG A 175 -1.47 -13.52 -5.26
C ARG A 175 -1.79 -12.03 -5.17
N ARG A 176 -1.87 -11.48 -3.95
CA ARG A 176 -2.12 -10.06 -3.69
C ARG A 176 -0.90 -9.17 -4.02
N GLU A 177 0.32 -9.60 -3.69
CA GLU A 177 1.56 -8.92 -4.10
C GLU A 177 1.57 -8.73 -5.62
N VAL A 178 1.32 -9.80 -6.37
CA VAL A 178 1.25 -9.80 -7.84
C VAL A 178 0.09 -8.94 -8.34
N GLU A 179 -1.12 -9.09 -7.79
CA GLU A 179 -2.30 -8.31 -8.19
C GLU A 179 -2.08 -6.80 -8.01
N ILE A 180 -1.60 -6.38 -6.84
CA ILE A 180 -1.35 -4.96 -6.54
C ILE A 180 -0.18 -4.43 -7.39
N GLN A 181 1.01 -5.03 -7.29
CA GLN A 181 2.22 -4.48 -7.90
C GLN A 181 2.17 -4.54 -9.43
N SER A 182 1.43 -5.48 -10.02
CA SER A 182 1.23 -5.52 -11.49
C SER A 182 0.39 -4.36 -12.03
N HIS A 183 -0.35 -3.62 -11.19
CA HIS A 183 -1.12 -2.44 -11.59
C HIS A 183 -0.43 -1.10 -11.26
N LEU A 184 0.50 -1.05 -10.30
CA LEU A 184 1.19 0.18 -9.89
C LEU A 184 2.19 0.68 -10.96
N ARG A 185 2.21 1.99 -11.20
CA ARG A 185 3.04 2.68 -12.21
C ARG A 185 3.56 4.00 -11.62
N HIS A 186 4.75 3.96 -11.01
CA HIS A 186 5.40 5.12 -10.42
C HIS A 186 6.92 5.01 -10.59
N PRO A 187 7.68 6.10 -10.84
CA PRO A 187 9.15 6.04 -10.94
C PRO A 187 9.79 5.47 -9.66
N ASN A 188 9.23 5.82 -8.51
CA ASN A 188 9.71 5.44 -7.18
C ASN A 188 9.00 4.19 -6.60
N ILE A 189 8.42 3.34 -7.45
CA ILE A 189 7.92 2.00 -7.08
C ILE A 189 8.58 0.97 -8.00
N LEU A 190 9.17 -0.08 -7.41
CA LEU A 190 9.84 -1.14 -8.17
C LEU A 190 8.84 -1.85 -9.08
N ARG A 191 9.09 -1.85 -10.39
CA ARG A 191 8.12 -2.34 -11.36
C ARG A 191 8.07 -3.87 -11.43
N LEU A 192 6.87 -4.45 -11.30
CA LEU A 192 6.57 -5.83 -11.70
C LEU A 192 6.15 -5.86 -13.18
N TYR A 193 6.96 -6.47 -14.05
CA TYR A 193 6.68 -6.60 -15.48
C TYR A 193 5.71 -7.75 -15.78
N GLY A 194 5.85 -8.87 -15.05
CA GLY A 194 5.03 -10.06 -15.21
C GLY A 194 5.44 -11.17 -14.25
N TYR A 195 4.82 -12.34 -14.39
CA TYR A 195 5.13 -13.52 -13.60
C TYR A 195 4.90 -14.79 -14.42
N PHE A 196 5.48 -15.91 -13.97
CA PHE A 196 5.18 -17.26 -14.47
C PHE A 196 5.41 -18.29 -13.35
N HIS A 197 5.13 -19.56 -13.62
CA HIS A 197 5.43 -20.67 -12.71
C HIS A 197 5.78 -21.92 -13.51
N ASP A 198 6.54 -22.82 -12.90
CA ASP A 198 6.69 -24.20 -13.39
C ASP A 198 5.90 -25.16 -12.48
N VAL A 199 6.33 -26.41 -12.33
CA VAL A 199 5.73 -27.39 -11.41
C VAL A 199 5.98 -27.00 -9.94
N THR A 200 7.20 -26.58 -9.58
CA THR A 200 7.68 -26.45 -8.19
C THR A 200 7.92 -25.00 -7.73
N ARG A 201 7.99 -24.04 -8.66
CA ARG A 201 8.40 -22.64 -8.42
C ARG A 201 7.46 -21.62 -9.05
N VAL A 202 7.39 -20.45 -8.45
CA VAL A 202 6.80 -19.22 -9.00
C VAL A 202 7.91 -18.20 -9.24
N TYR A 203 7.80 -17.42 -10.30
CA TYR A 203 8.80 -16.46 -10.77
C TYR A 203 8.16 -15.10 -10.95
N LEU A 204 8.68 -14.06 -10.28
CA LEU A 204 8.29 -12.66 -10.52
C LEU A 204 9.39 -11.96 -11.32
N ILE A 205 8.99 -11.34 -12.43
CA ILE A 205 9.87 -10.60 -13.36
C ILE A 205 9.85 -9.12 -12.94
N LEU A 206 10.88 -8.69 -12.22
CA LEU A 206 10.99 -7.40 -11.57
C LEU A 206 12.01 -6.48 -12.27
N GLU A 207 11.83 -5.17 -12.11
CA GLU A 207 12.85 -4.17 -12.36
C GLU A 207 14.15 -4.46 -11.59
N TYR A 208 15.29 -4.28 -12.25
CA TYR A 208 16.60 -4.39 -11.59
C TYR A 208 17.00 -3.04 -10.99
N ALA A 209 17.14 -3.00 -9.66
CA ALA A 209 17.66 -1.85 -8.92
C ALA A 209 19.17 -2.04 -8.63
N PRO A 210 20.08 -1.46 -9.45
CA PRO A 210 21.49 -1.84 -9.44
C PRO A 210 22.26 -1.41 -8.19
N ARG A 211 21.81 -0.38 -7.46
CA ARG A 211 22.47 0.10 -6.23
C ARG A 211 22.05 -0.69 -4.96
N GLY A 212 21.07 -1.59 -5.07
CA GLY A 212 20.66 -2.48 -3.99
C GLY A 212 19.76 -1.82 -2.93
N GLU A 213 19.73 -2.37 -1.72
CA GLU A 213 18.87 -1.91 -0.62
C GLU A 213 19.37 -0.62 0.05
N VAL A 214 18.45 0.27 0.41
CA VAL A 214 18.73 1.47 1.24
C VAL A 214 19.32 1.06 2.59
N TYR A 215 18.85 -0.05 3.19
CA TYR A 215 19.45 -0.63 4.41
C TYR A 215 20.97 -0.83 4.28
N LYS A 216 21.42 -1.39 3.14
CA LYS A 216 22.85 -1.65 2.87
C LYS A 216 23.64 -0.40 2.50
N GLU A 217 23.00 0.72 2.20
CA GLU A 217 23.67 2.02 2.10
C GLU A 217 23.75 2.70 3.47
N LEU A 218 22.67 2.66 4.26
CA LEU A 218 22.63 3.20 5.62
C LEU A 218 23.65 2.54 6.55
N GLN A 219 23.75 1.20 6.54
CA GLN A 219 24.75 0.46 7.32
C GLN A 219 26.21 0.78 6.91
N LYS A 220 26.46 1.28 5.70
CA LYS A 220 27.82 1.69 5.25
C LYS A 220 28.17 3.12 5.62
N LEU A 221 27.18 4.00 5.73
CA LEU A 221 27.37 5.43 6.03
C LEU A 221 27.08 5.74 7.52
N THR A 222 26.59 4.77 8.29
CA THR A 222 26.03 4.88 9.64
C THR A 222 24.76 5.73 9.71
N LYS A 223 24.71 6.86 9.00
CA LYS A 223 23.54 7.72 8.81
C LYS A 223 23.64 8.48 7.49
N PHE A 224 22.55 9.12 7.09
CA PHE A 224 22.49 10.03 5.95
C PHE A 224 22.52 11.50 6.41
N ASP A 225 22.92 12.37 5.50
CA ASP A 225 22.79 13.82 5.60
C ASP A 225 21.33 14.28 5.37
N GLU A 226 21.03 15.56 5.66
CA GLU A 226 19.69 16.12 5.49
C GLU A 226 19.25 16.17 4.02
N GLN A 227 20.17 16.42 3.09
CA GLN A 227 19.89 16.51 1.65
C GLN A 227 19.41 15.17 1.08
N ARG A 228 20.13 14.08 1.36
CA ARG A 228 19.75 12.72 0.98
C ARG A 228 18.47 12.27 1.70
N THR A 229 18.35 12.58 2.99
CA THR A 229 17.14 12.24 3.76
C THR A 229 15.90 12.92 3.18
N ALA A 230 15.92 14.25 2.99
CA ALA A 230 14.80 14.98 2.42
C ALA A 230 14.47 14.52 0.99
N THR A 231 15.50 14.20 0.20
CA THR A 231 15.35 13.59 -1.13
C THR A 231 14.58 12.25 -1.06
N TYR A 232 15.01 11.31 -0.22
CA TYR A 232 14.35 10.01 -0.07
C TYR A 232 12.94 10.12 0.54
N ILE A 233 12.73 11.03 1.49
CA ILE A 233 11.40 11.29 2.06
C ILE A 233 10.45 11.91 1.03
N THR A 234 10.96 12.75 0.10
CA THR A 234 10.17 13.26 -1.03
C THR A 234 9.75 12.12 -1.96
N GLU A 235 10.69 11.28 -2.39
CA GLU A 235 10.43 10.14 -3.29
C GLU A 235 9.49 9.10 -2.68
N LEU A 236 9.61 8.87 -1.36
CA LEU A 236 8.68 8.03 -0.60
C LEU A 236 7.28 8.64 -0.50
N ALA A 237 7.18 9.95 -0.19
CA ALA A 237 5.89 10.61 0.00
C ALA A 237 5.07 10.68 -1.30
N ASP A 238 5.73 10.91 -2.45
CA ASP A 238 5.09 10.86 -3.77
C ASP A 238 4.63 9.43 -4.12
N ALA A 239 5.50 8.43 -3.95
CA ALA A 239 5.15 7.03 -4.18
C ALA A 239 4.02 6.51 -3.28
N LEU A 240 4.00 6.90 -2.01
CA LEU A 240 2.92 6.56 -1.08
C LEU A 240 1.63 7.32 -1.43
N SER A 241 1.71 8.59 -1.82
CA SER A 241 0.56 9.36 -2.29
C SER A 241 -0.09 8.71 -3.52
N TYR A 242 0.74 8.24 -4.47
CA TYR A 242 0.30 7.44 -5.60
C TYR A 242 -0.39 6.13 -5.16
N CYS A 243 0.19 5.36 -4.25
CA CYS A 243 -0.43 4.15 -3.69
C CYS A 243 -1.79 4.44 -3.03
N HIS A 244 -1.86 5.49 -2.20
CA HIS A 244 -3.07 5.89 -1.49
C HIS A 244 -4.16 6.36 -2.46
N SER A 245 -3.80 7.03 -3.57
CA SER A 245 -4.71 7.35 -4.69
C SER A 245 -5.32 6.13 -5.40
N LYS A 246 -4.71 4.94 -5.23
CA LYS A 246 -5.21 3.65 -5.71
C LYS A 246 -5.82 2.80 -4.58
N SER A 247 -6.08 3.38 -3.42
CA SER A 247 -6.53 2.70 -2.20
C SER A 247 -5.62 1.54 -1.79
N VAL A 248 -4.32 1.62 -2.10
CA VAL A 248 -3.30 0.65 -1.69
C VAL A 248 -2.55 1.19 -0.48
N ILE A 249 -2.51 0.40 0.60
CA ILE A 249 -1.72 0.67 1.81
C ILE A 249 -0.55 -0.31 1.82
N HIS A 250 0.68 0.15 2.08
CA HIS A 250 1.88 -0.71 1.96
C HIS A 250 2.14 -1.57 3.20
N ARG A 251 2.11 -0.96 4.40
CA ARG A 251 2.17 -1.58 5.73
C ARG A 251 3.48 -2.24 6.19
N ASP A 252 4.54 -2.26 5.37
CA ASP A 252 5.87 -2.71 5.78
C ASP A 252 6.95 -1.80 5.13
N ILE A 253 6.80 -0.49 5.31
CA ILE A 253 7.74 0.52 4.84
C ILE A 253 8.95 0.59 5.79
N LYS A 254 10.11 0.13 5.32
CA LYS A 254 11.39 0.02 6.05
C LYS A 254 12.58 -0.07 5.08
N PRO A 255 13.83 0.24 5.47
CA PRO A 255 14.97 0.35 4.55
C PRO A 255 15.34 -0.91 3.76
N GLU A 256 14.96 -2.10 4.25
CA GLU A 256 15.16 -3.39 3.59
C GLU A 256 14.22 -3.57 2.39
N ASN A 257 13.02 -2.97 2.46
CA ASN A 257 12.00 -3.01 1.40
C ASN A 257 12.15 -1.81 0.44
N LEU A 258 13.22 -1.03 0.55
CA LEU A 258 13.51 0.13 -0.31
C LEU A 258 14.79 -0.14 -1.10
N LEU A 259 14.70 -0.08 -2.42
CA LEU A 259 15.82 -0.29 -3.32
C LEU A 259 16.25 1.02 -4.00
N LEU A 260 17.47 1.05 -4.55
CA LEU A 260 18.04 2.19 -5.24
C LEU A 260 18.28 1.87 -6.72
N GLY A 261 17.69 2.68 -7.60
CA GLY A 261 17.84 2.60 -9.05
C GLY A 261 19.21 3.05 -9.57
N SER A 262 19.35 3.22 -10.89
CA SER A 262 20.65 3.53 -11.51
C SER A 262 21.20 4.89 -11.08
N ASN A 263 20.32 5.87 -10.90
CA ASN A 263 20.67 7.25 -10.63
C ASN A 263 20.65 7.55 -9.12
N GLY A 264 20.35 6.53 -8.29
CA GLY A 264 20.14 6.67 -6.85
C GLY A 264 18.71 7.04 -6.46
N GLU A 265 17.76 7.01 -7.40
CA GLU A 265 16.34 7.19 -7.11
C GLU A 265 15.80 6.01 -6.29
N LEU A 266 15.05 6.33 -5.24
CA LEU A 266 14.46 5.36 -4.32
C LEU A 266 13.28 4.64 -4.97
N LYS A 267 13.17 3.32 -4.77
CA LYS A 267 12.07 2.48 -5.28
C LYS A 267 11.49 1.61 -4.16
N ILE A 268 10.21 1.79 -3.85
CA ILE A 268 9.47 0.92 -2.91
C ILE A 268 9.35 -0.48 -3.53
N ALA A 269 9.74 -1.50 -2.77
CA ALA A 269 9.67 -2.90 -3.13
C ALA A 269 8.88 -3.72 -2.09
N ASP A 270 8.75 -5.03 -2.34
CA ASP A 270 8.00 -6.03 -1.57
C ASP A 270 6.60 -5.59 -1.09
N PHE A 271 5.62 -5.73 -2.00
CA PHE A 271 4.21 -5.46 -1.71
C PHE A 271 3.53 -6.63 -0.97
N GLY A 272 4.30 -7.56 -0.37
CA GLY A 272 3.76 -8.73 0.32
C GLY A 272 2.80 -8.39 1.46
N TRP A 273 3.03 -7.31 2.21
CA TRP A 273 2.10 -6.88 3.27
C TRP A 273 1.01 -5.91 2.81
N SER A 274 1.04 -5.49 1.54
CA SER A 274 0.13 -4.48 1.02
C SER A 274 -1.31 -4.96 0.91
N VAL A 275 -2.25 -4.02 0.97
CA VAL A 275 -3.68 -4.29 0.81
C VAL A 275 -4.36 -3.23 -0.03
N HIS A 276 -5.24 -3.66 -0.94
CA HIS A 276 -6.26 -2.79 -1.49
C HIS A 276 -7.38 -2.65 -0.44
N ALA A 277 -7.74 -1.42 -0.08
CA ALA A 277 -8.63 -1.11 1.05
C ALA A 277 -9.57 0.08 0.77
N PRO A 278 -10.42 0.02 -0.30
CA PRO A 278 -11.25 1.15 -0.71
C PRO A 278 -12.37 1.53 0.26
N SER A 279 -12.74 0.65 1.20
CA SER A 279 -13.94 0.81 2.04
C SER A 279 -13.91 0.07 3.38
N SER A 280 -12.72 -0.31 3.89
CA SER A 280 -12.63 -1.06 5.15
C SER A 280 -11.30 -0.85 5.88
N ARG A 281 -11.37 -0.32 7.10
CA ARG A 281 -10.25 -0.36 8.05
C ARG A 281 -9.87 -1.81 8.35
N ARG A 282 -8.61 -2.06 8.70
CA ARG A 282 -8.03 -3.39 8.88
C ARG A 282 -7.64 -3.62 10.34
N THR A 283 -7.53 -4.88 10.76
CA THR A 283 -7.13 -5.28 12.13
C THR A 283 -5.92 -6.22 12.15
N THR A 284 -5.42 -6.65 10.98
CA THR A 284 -4.30 -7.58 10.88
C THR A 284 -2.99 -6.95 11.33
N LEU A 285 -2.46 -7.40 12.47
CA LEU A 285 -1.11 -7.07 12.93
C LEU A 285 -0.07 -7.69 11.97
N CYS A 286 0.63 -6.85 11.22
CA CYS A 286 1.70 -7.25 10.31
C CYS A 286 2.72 -6.12 10.10
N GLY A 287 3.96 -6.48 9.80
CA GLY A 287 5.05 -5.55 9.45
C GLY A 287 6.33 -5.91 10.19
N THR A 288 7.09 -4.89 10.62
CA THR A 288 8.34 -5.05 11.38
C THR A 288 8.28 -4.17 12.62
N LEU A 289 8.55 -4.72 13.81
CA LEU A 289 8.13 -4.13 15.10
C LEU A 289 8.43 -2.63 15.24
N ASP A 290 9.67 -2.23 14.93
CA ASP A 290 10.18 -0.86 15.09
C ASP A 290 9.48 0.19 14.22
N TYR A 291 8.77 -0.25 13.18
CA TYR A 291 8.02 0.56 12.21
C TYR A 291 6.51 0.50 12.42
N LEU A 292 6.02 -0.32 13.37
CA LEU A 292 4.59 -0.45 13.62
C LEU A 292 4.04 0.80 14.33
N PRO A 293 2.87 1.31 13.91
CA PRO A 293 2.20 2.42 14.57
C PRO A 293 1.42 1.96 15.82
N PRO A 294 1.10 2.89 16.74
CA PRO A 294 0.41 2.57 17.99
C PRO A 294 -0.91 1.82 17.80
N GLU A 295 -1.73 2.20 16.81
CA GLU A 295 -3.00 1.53 16.51
C GLU A 295 -2.85 0.08 16.07
N MET A 296 -1.74 -0.30 15.40
CA MET A 296 -1.50 -1.70 15.06
C MET A 296 -1.13 -2.52 16.30
N ILE A 297 -0.18 -2.03 17.10
CA ILE A 297 0.28 -2.78 18.28
C ILE A 297 -0.79 -2.85 19.37
N GLU A 298 -1.64 -1.82 19.50
CA GLU A 298 -2.80 -1.76 20.40
C GLU A 298 -4.03 -2.53 19.87
N GLY A 299 -3.90 -3.26 18.74
CA GLY A 299 -4.96 -4.12 18.18
C GLY A 299 -6.17 -3.36 17.63
N LYS A 300 -6.03 -2.06 17.33
CA LYS A 300 -7.09 -1.18 16.85
C LYS A 300 -7.24 -1.27 15.32
N THR A 301 -8.33 -0.70 14.81
CA THR A 301 -8.57 -0.63 13.37
C THR A 301 -7.68 0.42 12.71
N HIS A 302 -6.91 0.06 11.68
CA HIS A 302 -6.00 0.95 10.96
C HIS A 302 -6.37 1.17 9.49
N ASP A 303 -5.85 2.25 8.91
CA ASP A 303 -6.09 2.76 7.55
C ASP A 303 -4.76 3.17 6.87
N GLU A 304 -4.77 4.06 5.88
CA GLU A 304 -3.57 4.45 5.13
C GLU A 304 -2.53 5.25 5.94
N LYS A 305 -2.93 5.79 7.10
CA LYS A 305 -2.08 6.59 7.99
C LYS A 305 -0.96 5.79 8.67
N VAL A 306 -0.95 4.47 8.54
CA VAL A 306 0.15 3.61 9.00
C VAL A 306 1.43 3.86 8.19
N ASP A 307 1.32 4.07 6.87
CA ASP A 307 2.49 4.33 6.02
C ASP A 307 3.12 5.70 6.35
N ILE A 308 2.30 6.67 6.80
CA ILE A 308 2.74 8.00 7.25
C ILE A 308 3.52 7.92 8.57
N TRP A 309 3.16 7.01 9.48
CA TRP A 309 3.95 6.74 10.68
C TRP A 309 5.30 6.11 10.31
N SER A 310 5.30 5.08 9.45
CA SER A 310 6.54 4.43 8.98
C SER A 310 7.47 5.40 8.23
N LEU A 311 6.92 6.38 7.51
CA LEU A 311 7.68 7.49 6.92
C LEU A 311 8.38 8.37 7.99
N GLY A 312 7.72 8.63 9.11
CA GLY A 312 8.30 9.33 10.26
C GLY A 312 9.41 8.52 10.95
N VAL A 313 9.23 7.21 11.08
CA VAL A 313 10.25 6.27 11.58
C VAL A 313 11.49 6.29 10.67
N LEU A 314 11.30 6.17 9.36
CA LEU A 314 12.37 6.26 8.35
C LEU A 314 13.10 7.61 8.39
N CYS A 315 12.37 8.73 8.48
CA CYS A 315 12.98 10.06 8.50
C CYS A 315 13.89 10.26 9.72
N TYR A 316 13.51 9.72 10.88
CA TYR A 316 14.37 9.69 12.06
C TYR A 316 15.57 8.76 11.85
N GLU A 317 15.31 7.53 11.38
CA GLU A 317 16.33 6.51 11.19
C GLU A 317 17.43 6.95 10.21
N PHE A 318 17.07 7.56 9.09
CA PHE A 318 18.03 8.06 8.11
C PHE A 318 18.98 9.11 8.73
N LEU A 319 18.49 10.01 9.58
CA LEU A 319 19.32 11.04 10.23
C LEU A 319 20.13 10.51 11.43
N VAL A 320 19.63 9.48 12.12
CA VAL A 320 20.19 9.01 13.41
C VAL A 320 20.97 7.70 13.30
N GLY A 321 20.74 6.93 12.24
CA GLY A 321 21.33 5.60 11.99
C GLY A 321 20.57 4.42 12.59
N LYS A 322 19.49 4.68 13.35
CA LYS A 322 18.64 3.65 13.95
C LYS A 322 17.22 4.12 14.25
N PRO A 323 16.22 3.23 14.40
CA PRO A 323 14.84 3.60 14.69
C PRO A 323 14.66 4.38 16.02
N PRO A 324 13.63 5.23 16.14
CA PRO A 324 13.36 6.04 17.34
C PRO A 324 12.90 5.24 18.56
N PHE A 325 12.35 4.04 18.36
CA PHE A 325 11.78 3.19 19.42
C PHE A 325 12.58 1.91 19.70
N GLU A 326 13.76 1.77 19.09
CA GLU A 326 14.66 0.63 19.31
C GLU A 326 15.08 0.54 20.78
N ALA A 327 14.88 -0.62 21.40
CA ALA A 327 15.16 -0.89 22.82
C ALA A 327 15.67 -2.33 23.00
N GLU A 328 16.19 -2.65 24.19
CA GLU A 328 16.76 -3.97 24.50
C GLU A 328 15.72 -5.09 24.45
N THR A 329 14.46 -4.81 24.82
CA THR A 329 13.36 -5.79 24.73
C THR A 329 12.20 -5.31 23.86
N HIS A 330 11.54 -6.25 23.18
CA HIS A 330 10.32 -5.97 22.41
C HIS A 330 9.19 -5.37 23.26
N LEU A 331 9.16 -5.66 24.56
CA LEU A 331 8.19 -5.10 25.50
C LEU A 331 8.46 -3.60 25.76
N GLU A 332 9.72 -3.17 25.73
CA GLU A 332 10.10 -1.76 25.84
C GLU A 332 9.87 -1.03 24.52
N THR A 333 10.20 -1.63 23.37
CA THR A 333 9.85 -1.11 22.04
C THR A 333 8.34 -0.90 21.91
N TYR A 334 7.52 -1.87 22.34
CA TYR A 334 6.06 -1.75 22.41
C TYR A 334 5.62 -0.56 23.29
N LYS A 335 6.17 -0.45 24.51
CA LYS A 335 5.86 0.66 25.44
C LYS A 335 6.28 2.02 24.86
N ALA A 336 7.41 2.08 24.17
CA ALA A 336 7.94 3.28 23.54
C ALA A 336 7.05 3.73 22.37
N ILE A 337 6.64 2.81 21.48
CA ILE A 337 5.70 3.08 20.38
C ILE A 337 4.35 3.57 20.94
N SER A 338 3.72 2.81 21.84
CA SER A 338 2.38 3.14 22.39
C SER A 338 2.35 4.48 23.16
N ARG A 339 3.49 4.90 23.74
CA ARG A 339 3.63 6.22 24.40
C ARG A 339 4.19 7.31 23.48
N VAL A 340 4.59 6.98 22.25
CA VAL A 340 5.37 7.83 21.33
C VAL A 340 6.61 8.43 22.03
N GLN A 341 7.29 7.61 22.81
CA GLN A 341 8.39 7.99 23.69
C GLN A 341 9.74 7.73 23.01
N PHE A 342 10.33 8.77 22.43
CA PHE A 342 11.66 8.76 21.82
C PHE A 342 12.41 10.07 22.14
N LYS A 343 13.71 10.16 21.79
CA LYS A 343 14.55 11.36 22.03
C LYS A 343 15.40 11.67 20.81
N PHE A 344 15.40 12.91 20.34
CA PHE A 344 16.29 13.37 19.28
C PHE A 344 17.72 13.63 19.80
N PRO A 345 18.77 13.07 19.17
CA PRO A 345 20.15 13.48 19.41
C PRO A 345 20.36 14.99 19.15
N PRO A 346 21.35 15.66 19.79
CA PRO A 346 21.57 17.10 19.62
C PRO A 346 21.76 17.54 18.16
N PHE A 347 22.39 16.72 17.33
CA PHE A 347 22.72 17.04 15.93
C PHE A 347 21.52 17.07 14.96
N VAL A 348 20.32 16.63 15.36
CA VAL A 348 19.13 16.69 14.49
C VAL A 348 18.59 18.12 14.48
N THR A 349 18.40 18.73 13.30
CA THR A 349 17.95 20.13 13.19
C THR A 349 16.50 20.34 13.63
N GLU A 350 16.12 21.59 13.91
CA GLU A 350 14.75 21.92 14.30
C GLU A 350 13.71 21.58 13.21
N GLY A 351 14.05 21.81 11.93
CA GLY A 351 13.18 21.46 10.80
C GLY A 351 12.94 19.95 10.68
N ALA A 352 13.99 19.14 10.86
CA ALA A 352 13.87 17.68 10.92
C ALA A 352 13.04 17.21 12.13
N ARG A 353 13.29 17.80 13.32
CA ARG A 353 12.52 17.51 14.55
C ARG A 353 11.04 17.80 14.36
N ASP A 354 10.70 18.94 13.75
CA ASP A 354 9.34 19.38 13.49
C ASP A 354 8.61 18.41 12.53
N LEU A 355 9.24 18.05 11.40
CA LEU A 355 8.67 17.07 10.46
C LEU A 355 8.42 15.71 11.14
N ILE A 356 9.44 15.16 11.80
CA ILE A 356 9.34 13.84 12.47
C ILE A 356 8.28 13.90 13.57
N SER A 357 8.21 14.99 14.34
CA SER A 357 7.20 15.18 15.39
C SER A 357 5.78 15.40 14.84
N LYS A 358 5.62 15.82 13.57
CA LYS A 358 4.34 15.93 12.86
C LYS A 358 3.90 14.61 12.20
N LEU A 359 4.85 13.72 11.86
CA LEU A 359 4.58 12.37 11.35
C LEU A 359 4.28 11.37 12.48
N LEU A 360 5.11 11.36 13.53
CA LEU A 360 4.98 10.48 14.70
C LEU A 360 3.96 11.05 15.70
N LYS A 361 2.67 10.99 15.34
CA LYS A 361 1.54 11.20 16.28
C LYS A 361 0.86 9.88 16.62
N HIS A 362 0.47 9.74 17.90
CA HIS A 362 -0.30 8.59 18.39
C HIS A 362 -1.63 8.47 17.62
N ASN A 363 -2.45 9.51 17.67
CA ASN A 363 -3.68 9.61 16.89
C ASN A 363 -3.36 9.69 15.37
N PRO A 364 -3.80 8.73 14.53
CA PRO A 364 -3.56 8.74 13.08
C PRO A 364 -4.16 9.96 12.35
N PHE A 365 -5.21 10.57 12.91
CA PHE A 365 -5.82 11.78 12.35
C PHE A 365 -4.98 13.04 12.55
N HIS A 366 -3.99 13.02 13.44
CA HIS A 366 -3.10 14.16 13.70
C HIS A 366 -1.78 14.08 12.91
N ARG A 367 -1.54 13.02 12.14
CA ARG A 367 -0.32 12.84 11.33
C ARG A 367 -0.38 13.72 10.08
N LEU A 368 0.75 14.37 9.74
CA LEU A 368 0.87 15.24 8.57
C LEU A 368 0.54 14.47 7.27
N PRO A 369 -0.45 14.91 6.46
CA PRO A 369 -0.76 14.25 5.18
C PRO A 369 0.42 14.31 4.20
N LEU A 370 0.57 13.30 3.35
CA LEU A 370 1.71 13.18 2.42
C LEU A 370 1.89 14.40 1.49
N LYS A 371 0.78 14.99 1.02
CA LYS A 371 0.81 16.26 0.26
C LYS A 371 1.43 17.43 1.03
N ASP A 372 1.29 17.44 2.36
CA ASP A 372 1.77 18.50 3.24
C ASP A 372 3.19 18.19 3.76
N VAL A 373 3.64 16.93 3.69
CA VAL A 373 5.05 16.52 3.83
C VAL A 373 5.88 17.06 2.67
N LEU A 374 5.39 16.92 1.43
CA LEU A 374 6.05 17.43 0.21
C LEU A 374 6.20 18.97 0.20
N LEU A 375 5.39 19.67 0.99
CA LEU A 375 5.42 21.14 1.16
C LEU A 375 6.08 21.57 2.48
N HIS A 376 6.64 20.64 3.26
CA HIS A 376 7.23 20.96 4.56
C HIS A 376 8.52 21.77 4.39
N PRO A 377 8.73 22.89 5.12
CA PRO A 377 9.88 23.78 4.89
C PRO A 377 11.24 23.08 4.91
N TRP A 378 11.42 22.07 5.77
CA TRP A 378 12.66 21.30 5.85
C TRP A 378 12.87 20.38 4.64
N ILE A 379 11.79 19.85 4.04
CA ILE A 379 11.84 19.08 2.80
C ILE A 379 12.17 19.99 1.63
N THR A 380 11.47 21.13 1.48
CA THR A 380 11.67 22.05 0.37
C THR A 380 13.03 22.76 0.40
N ALA A 381 13.66 22.89 1.58
CA ALA A 381 15.00 23.46 1.72
C ALA A 381 16.14 22.46 1.43
N ASN A 382 15.92 21.15 1.64
CA ASN A 382 16.99 20.14 1.57
C ASN A 382 16.85 19.15 0.39
N SER A 383 15.64 18.91 -0.14
CA SER A 383 15.43 17.90 -1.18
C SER A 383 16.05 18.32 -2.52
N THR A 384 16.73 17.36 -3.17
CA THR A 384 17.18 17.51 -4.57
C THR A 384 16.06 17.19 -5.58
N LYS A 385 14.90 16.74 -5.10
CA LYS A 385 13.71 16.44 -5.91
C LYS A 385 12.63 17.45 -5.56
N MET A 386 12.20 18.21 -6.56
CA MET A 386 10.99 19.03 -6.46
C MET A 386 9.77 18.09 -6.49
N PRO A 387 8.71 18.33 -5.68
CA PRO A 387 7.44 17.63 -5.86
C PRO A 387 6.88 17.93 -7.25
N ASP A 388 6.46 16.88 -7.95
CA ASP A 388 6.08 16.94 -9.36
C ASP A 388 4.72 17.66 -9.54
N SER A 389 4.77 18.97 -9.76
CA SER A 389 3.65 19.92 -9.70
C SER A 389 2.63 19.82 -10.86
N ARG A 390 2.51 18.64 -11.47
CA ARG A 390 1.74 18.37 -12.69
C ARG A 390 1.07 16.99 -12.70
N LYS A 391 0.20 16.70 -11.74
CA LYS A 391 -0.76 15.56 -11.79
C LYS A 391 -2.13 15.99 -11.29
#